data_AF-A0A3A9A8Z5-F1
#
_entry.id   AF-A0A3A9A8Z5-F1
#
_cell.length_a   1.000
_cell.length_b   1.000
_cell.length_c   1.000
_cell.angle_alpha   90.00
_cell.angle_beta   90.00
_cell.angle_gamma   90.00
#
_symmetry.space_group_name_H-M   'P 1'
#
loop_
_entity.id
_entity.type
_entity.pdbx_description
1 polymer ?
#
loop_
_entity_poly.entity_id
_entity_poly.type
_entity_poly.pdbx_seq_one_letter_code
_entity_poly.pdbx_strand_id
1 'polypeptide(L)'
;MERMVFTMGNKTLLERFTELANNRKAEIIELQNMYLLKQIENEMVQERFKEVDNKVLAENPFYSNRDCERSESGNKISKGDRILSSDDQWLMNIEDYDKFLEICKKENYVVGLTDEEGRYTEETNTENQLKDIKEKLIRLSVEILPEDFPNKKLLEDAIEYKGCQSYKTRETLFEFVMKLR
;
A
#
# COMPACT_ATOMS: atom_id res chain seq x y z
N MET A 1 39.12 -34.24 -38.47
CA MET A 1 38.19 -34.11 -37.33
C MET A 1 38.07 -32.63 -37.00
N GLU A 2 37.11 -31.98 -37.63
CA GLU A 2 36.80 -30.57 -37.38
C GLU A 2 36.22 -30.42 -35.98
N ARG A 3 36.77 -29.46 -35.23
CA ARG A 3 36.22 -29.02 -33.95
C ARG A 3 34.88 -28.33 -34.22
N MET A 4 33.79 -28.96 -33.81
CA MET A 4 32.53 -28.27 -33.58
C MET A 4 32.70 -27.36 -32.35
N VAL A 5 33.10 -26.11 -32.60
CA VAL A 5 32.92 -25.03 -31.64
C VAL A 5 31.46 -24.61 -31.78
N PHE A 6 30.63 -25.05 -30.82
CA PHE A 6 29.29 -24.52 -30.64
C PHE A 6 29.45 -23.03 -30.31
N THR A 7 29.21 -22.16 -31.29
CA THR A 7 29.10 -20.72 -31.05
C THR A 7 27.79 -20.49 -30.30
N MET A 8 27.85 -20.48 -28.95
CA MET A 8 26.86 -19.74 -28.17
C MET A 8 26.98 -18.28 -28.59
N GLY A 9 26.10 -17.82 -29.48
CA GLY A 9 26.02 -16.41 -29.81
C GLY A 9 25.82 -15.63 -28.50
N ASN A 10 26.65 -14.61 -28.27
CA ASN A 10 26.51 -13.73 -27.12
C ASN A 10 25.10 -13.13 -27.14
N LYS A 11 24.23 -13.62 -26.26
CA LYS A 11 22.89 -13.07 -26.08
C LYS A 11 23.03 -11.59 -25.74
N THR A 12 22.25 -10.76 -26.40
CA THR A 12 22.14 -9.33 -26.08
C THR A 12 21.64 -9.16 -24.64
N LEU A 13 21.84 -7.97 -24.07
CA LEU A 13 21.27 -7.63 -22.77
C LEU A 13 19.75 -7.83 -22.75
N LEU A 14 19.07 -7.46 -23.85
CA LEU A 14 17.63 -7.60 -23.98
C LEU A 14 17.20 -9.09 -23.97
N GLU A 15 17.86 -9.96 -24.73
CA GLU A 15 17.52 -11.39 -24.77
C GLU A 15 17.69 -12.05 -23.40
N ARG A 16 18.76 -11.72 -22.67
CA ARG A 16 19.00 -12.24 -21.31
C ARG A 16 17.96 -11.72 -20.32
N PHE A 17 17.61 -10.45 -20.41
CA PHE A 17 16.53 -9.88 -19.61
C PHE A 17 15.19 -10.59 -19.89
N THR A 18 14.84 -10.77 -21.17
CA THR A 18 13.61 -11.45 -21.58
C THR A 18 13.57 -12.89 -21.08
N GLU A 19 14.69 -13.62 -21.13
CA GLU A 19 14.79 -14.97 -20.59
C GLU A 19 14.58 -15.01 -19.07
N LEU A 20 15.24 -14.12 -18.32
CA LEU A 20 15.07 -14.02 -16.87
C LEU A 20 13.63 -13.66 -16.49
N ALA A 21 13.04 -12.68 -17.17
CA ALA A 21 11.65 -12.28 -16.97
C ALA A 21 10.67 -13.43 -17.29
N ASN A 22 10.90 -14.17 -18.38
CA ASN A 22 10.08 -15.33 -18.75
C ASN A 22 10.20 -16.48 -17.74
N ASN A 23 11.41 -16.73 -17.22
CA ASN A 23 11.64 -17.75 -16.20
C ASN A 23 10.90 -17.45 -14.88
N ARG A 24 10.67 -16.16 -14.58
CA ARG A 24 9.96 -15.68 -13.39
C ARG A 24 8.50 -15.27 -13.68
N LYS A 25 8.02 -15.46 -14.90
CA LYS A 25 6.73 -14.91 -15.37
C LYS A 25 5.54 -15.34 -14.52
N ALA A 26 5.48 -16.61 -14.14
CA ALA A 26 4.38 -17.13 -13.31
C ALA A 26 4.34 -16.44 -11.94
N GLU A 27 5.50 -16.31 -11.28
CA GLU A 27 5.65 -15.65 -9.98
C GLU A 27 5.30 -14.15 -10.06
N ILE A 28 5.75 -13.46 -11.12
CA ILE A 28 5.42 -12.05 -11.34
C ILE A 28 3.90 -11.87 -11.49
N ILE A 29 3.24 -12.67 -12.33
CA ILE A 29 1.80 -12.59 -12.56
C ILE A 29 1.02 -12.91 -11.27
N GLU A 30 1.45 -13.93 -10.53
CA GLU A 30 0.82 -14.29 -9.26
C GLU A 30 0.88 -13.13 -8.25
N LEU A 31 2.06 -12.53 -8.05
CA LEU A 31 2.21 -11.40 -7.13
C LEU A 31 1.50 -10.13 -7.61
N GLN A 32 1.47 -9.85 -8.92
CA GLN A 32 0.67 -8.75 -9.48
C GLN A 32 -0.82 -8.94 -9.16
N ASN A 33 -1.36 -10.16 -9.36
CA ASN A 33 -2.75 -10.47 -9.07
C ASN A 33 -3.04 -10.38 -7.56
N MET A 34 -2.15 -10.93 -6.72
CA MET A 34 -2.26 -10.82 -5.27
C MET A 34 -2.27 -9.35 -4.82
N TYR A 35 -1.42 -8.51 -5.41
CA TYR A 35 -1.38 -7.07 -5.12
C TYR A 35 -2.71 -6.40 -5.43
N LEU A 36 -3.25 -6.62 -6.65
CA LEU A 36 -4.52 -6.03 -7.07
C LEU A 36 -5.70 -6.48 -6.20
N LEU A 37 -5.78 -7.78 -5.88
CA LEU A 37 -6.81 -8.30 -4.98
C LEU A 37 -6.70 -7.69 -3.58
N LYS A 38 -5.47 -7.60 -3.05
CA LYS A 38 -5.23 -7.03 -1.73
C LYS A 38 -5.53 -5.52 -1.68
N GLN A 39 -5.39 -4.79 -2.79
CA GLN A 39 -5.85 -3.40 -2.88
C GLN A 39 -7.36 -3.29 -2.69
N ILE A 40 -8.13 -4.15 -3.36
CA ILE A 40 -9.59 -4.18 -3.23
C ILE A 40 -9.98 -4.51 -1.78
N GLU A 41 -9.36 -5.54 -1.19
CA GLU A 41 -9.60 -5.90 0.20
C GLU A 41 -9.26 -4.75 1.16
N ASN A 42 -8.17 -4.02 0.91
CA ASN A 42 -7.79 -2.87 1.73
C ASN A 42 -8.80 -1.73 1.66
N GLU A 43 -9.29 -1.39 0.46
CA GLU A 43 -10.35 -0.39 0.29
C GLU A 43 -11.62 -0.82 1.04
N MET A 44 -12.02 -2.09 0.93
CA MET A 44 -13.17 -2.62 1.65
C MET A 44 -13.01 -2.55 3.18
N VAL A 45 -11.83 -2.90 3.69
CA VAL A 45 -11.54 -2.81 5.14
C VAL A 45 -11.58 -1.35 5.61
N GLN A 46 -11.01 -0.42 4.85
CA GLN A 46 -11.06 1.02 5.17
C GLN A 46 -12.50 1.54 5.22
N GLU A 47 -13.35 1.14 4.28
CA GLU A 47 -14.78 1.51 4.32
C GLU A 47 -15.50 0.92 5.53
N ARG A 48 -15.20 -0.33 5.94
CA ARG A 48 -15.75 -0.90 7.18
C ARG A 48 -15.34 -0.11 8.43
N PHE A 49 -14.09 0.37 8.50
CA PHE A 49 -13.67 1.27 9.58
C PHE A 49 -14.46 2.58 9.56
N LYS A 50 -14.62 3.20 8.39
CA LYS A 50 -15.44 4.42 8.25
C LYS A 50 -16.89 4.21 8.64
N GLU A 51 -17.49 3.06 8.32
CA GLU A 51 -18.85 2.72 8.71
C GLU A 51 -19.00 2.71 10.23
N VAL A 52 -18.03 2.12 10.95
CA VAL A 52 -18.02 2.14 12.42
C VAL A 52 -17.87 3.56 12.95
N ASP A 53 -16.88 4.31 12.45
CA ASP A 53 -16.64 5.68 12.87
C ASP A 53 -17.87 6.58 12.64
N ASN A 54 -18.50 6.49 11.47
CA ASN A 54 -19.70 7.25 11.13
C ASN A 54 -20.90 6.85 11.99
N LYS A 55 -21.06 5.56 12.31
CA LYS A 55 -22.08 5.09 13.25
C LYS A 55 -21.85 5.71 14.65
N VAL A 56 -20.63 5.70 15.15
CA VAL A 56 -20.28 6.32 16.43
C VAL A 56 -20.61 7.81 16.43
N LEU A 57 -20.28 8.53 15.36
CA LEU A 57 -20.60 9.96 15.19
C LEU A 57 -22.11 10.23 15.11
N ALA A 58 -22.88 9.34 14.49
CA ALA A 58 -24.34 9.48 14.43
C ALA A 58 -24.98 9.30 15.82
N GLU A 59 -24.42 8.40 16.64
CA GLU A 59 -24.96 8.03 17.96
C GLU A 59 -24.47 8.93 19.12
N ASN A 60 -23.32 9.62 18.97
CA ASN A 60 -22.65 10.32 20.08
C ASN A 60 -22.32 11.77 19.77
N PRO A 61 -22.71 12.76 20.62
CA PRO A 61 -22.68 14.17 20.28
C PRO A 61 -21.27 14.84 20.27
N PHE A 62 -20.45 14.64 19.22
CA PHE A 62 -19.21 15.40 18.92
C PHE A 62 -19.37 16.63 18.01
N TYR A 63 -18.69 17.73 18.32
CA TYR A 63 -18.84 19.00 17.59
C TYR A 63 -17.50 19.55 17.11
N SER A 64 -17.55 20.33 16.02
CA SER A 64 -16.38 21.04 15.53
C SER A 64 -15.92 22.11 16.52
N ASN A 65 -14.61 22.20 16.75
CA ASN A 65 -13.99 23.25 17.55
C ASN A 65 -13.43 24.41 16.70
N ARG A 66 -13.53 24.34 15.37
CA ARG A 66 -13.03 25.39 14.46
C ARG A 66 -13.83 25.48 13.16
N ASP A 67 -13.84 26.66 12.56
CA ASP A 67 -14.40 26.83 11.22
C ASP A 67 -13.48 26.16 10.19
N CYS A 68 -14.08 25.54 9.18
CA CYS A 68 -13.40 24.95 8.04
C CYS A 68 -14.23 25.13 6.78
N GLU A 69 -13.57 25.53 5.70
CA GLU A 69 -14.14 25.56 4.36
C GLU A 69 -13.35 24.58 3.48
N ARG A 70 -14.04 23.56 2.97
CA ARG A 70 -13.43 22.58 2.07
C ARG A 70 -13.42 23.14 0.65
N SER A 71 -12.22 23.42 0.15
CA SER A 71 -12.02 23.96 -1.20
C SER A 71 -12.61 23.10 -2.33
N GLU A 72 -12.64 21.77 -2.18
CA GLU A 72 -13.13 20.85 -3.22
C GLU A 72 -14.65 20.67 -3.23
N SER A 73 -15.33 20.73 -2.08
CA SER A 73 -16.78 20.50 -1.99
C SER A 73 -17.59 21.77 -1.77
N GLY A 74 -16.95 22.89 -1.42
CA GLY A 74 -17.63 24.12 -1.01
C GLY A 74 -18.41 23.98 0.31
N ASN A 75 -18.31 22.84 0.99
CA ASN A 75 -18.96 22.64 2.28
C ASN A 75 -18.21 23.43 3.35
N LYS A 76 -18.96 24.26 4.07
CA LYS A 76 -18.49 25.00 5.23
C LYS A 76 -18.99 24.32 6.49
N ILE A 77 -18.05 23.96 7.36
CA ILE A 77 -18.33 23.47 8.71
C ILE A 77 -17.93 24.58 9.67
N SER A 78 -18.87 25.03 10.47
CA SER A 78 -18.63 26.08 11.47
C SER A 78 -18.28 25.45 12.81
N LYS A 79 -17.59 26.21 13.66
CA LYS A 79 -17.41 25.85 15.06
C LYS A 79 -18.77 25.66 15.73
N GLY A 80 -18.91 24.56 16.46
CA GLY A 80 -20.16 24.14 17.11
C GLY A 80 -21.07 23.29 16.23
N ASP A 81 -20.75 23.10 14.95
CA ASP A 81 -21.52 22.20 14.09
C ASP A 81 -21.30 20.74 14.48
N ARG A 82 -22.35 19.95 14.28
CA ARG A 82 -22.37 18.50 14.49
C ARG A 82 -21.41 17.82 13.52
N ILE A 83 -20.50 16.99 14.02
CA ILE A 83 -19.68 16.12 13.18
C ILE A 83 -20.41 14.79 12.99
N LEU A 84 -20.66 14.44 11.73
CA LEU A 84 -21.37 13.21 11.31
C LEU A 84 -20.55 12.35 10.34
N SER A 85 -19.37 12.82 9.91
CA SER A 85 -18.46 12.11 9.02
C SER A 85 -17.10 11.95 9.68
N SER A 86 -16.51 10.76 9.58
CA SER A 86 -15.16 10.43 10.04
C SER A 86 -14.12 11.31 9.36
N ASP A 87 -14.38 11.75 8.13
CA ASP A 87 -13.51 12.67 7.40
C ASP A 87 -13.40 14.05 8.07
N ASP A 88 -14.29 14.39 9.00
CA ASP A 88 -14.35 15.65 9.73
C ASP A 88 -13.87 15.53 11.19
N GLN A 89 -13.45 14.33 11.63
CA GLN A 89 -13.08 14.10 13.04
C GLN A 89 -11.91 14.97 13.53
N TRP A 90 -11.03 15.39 12.63
CA TRP A 90 -9.90 16.28 12.92
C TRP A 90 -10.33 17.71 13.32
N LEU A 91 -11.61 18.03 13.17
CA LEU A 91 -12.20 19.29 13.62
C LEU A 91 -12.59 19.25 15.10
N MET A 92 -12.64 18.08 15.74
CA MET A 92 -12.90 17.95 17.17
C MET A 92 -11.81 18.63 18.01
N ASN A 93 -12.17 19.02 19.24
CA ASN A 93 -11.15 19.28 20.25
C ASN A 93 -10.52 17.95 20.71
N ILE A 94 -9.39 18.04 21.41
CA ILE A 94 -8.62 16.85 21.84
C ILE A 94 -9.46 15.95 22.77
N GLU A 95 -10.18 16.52 23.73
CA GLU A 95 -10.97 15.75 24.71
C GLU A 95 -12.11 14.97 24.04
N ASP A 96 -12.77 15.57 23.06
CA ASP A 96 -13.83 14.93 22.28
C ASP A 96 -13.27 13.89 21.32
N TYR A 97 -12.12 14.16 20.70
CA TYR A 97 -11.43 13.20 19.85
C TYR A 97 -10.97 11.96 20.62
N ASP A 98 -10.42 12.13 21.83
CA ASP A 98 -10.00 11.01 22.67
C ASP A 98 -11.20 10.13 23.08
N LYS A 99 -12.33 10.76 23.47
CA LYS A 99 -13.58 10.02 23.75
C LYS A 99 -14.11 9.28 22.53
N PHE A 100 -14.08 9.93 21.37
CA PHE A 100 -14.46 9.30 20.10
C PHE A 100 -13.62 8.05 19.83
N LEU A 101 -12.29 8.15 19.94
CA LEU A 101 -11.38 7.01 19.76
C LEU A 101 -11.63 5.88 20.75
N GLU A 102 -11.93 6.18 22.02
CA GLU A 102 -12.27 5.16 23.02
C GLU A 102 -13.54 4.38 22.66
N ILE A 103 -14.54 5.04 22.09
CA ILE A 103 -15.78 4.40 21.64
C ILE A 103 -15.50 3.57 20.37
N CYS A 104 -14.83 4.16 19.37
CA CYS A 104 -14.48 3.44 18.14
C CYS A 104 -13.64 2.20 18.43
N LYS A 105 -12.69 2.25 19.37
CA LYS A 105 -11.91 1.07 19.77
C LYS A 105 -12.80 -0.09 20.21
N LYS A 106 -13.83 0.18 21.01
CA LYS A 106 -14.77 -0.85 21.48
C LYS A 106 -15.63 -1.39 20.34
N GLU A 107 -16.18 -0.49 19.52
CA GLU A 107 -17.03 -0.90 18.39
C GLU A 107 -16.25 -1.70 17.35
N ASN A 108 -15.02 -1.28 17.01
CA ASN A 108 -14.13 -1.98 16.09
C ASN A 108 -13.83 -3.42 16.55
N TYR A 109 -13.62 -3.62 17.86
CA TYR A 109 -13.48 -4.97 18.41
C TYR A 109 -14.78 -5.79 18.26
N VAL A 110 -15.93 -5.20 18.60
CA VAL A 110 -17.25 -5.86 18.51
C VAL A 110 -17.55 -6.33 17.08
N VAL A 111 -17.19 -5.54 16.07
CA VAL A 111 -17.39 -5.90 14.65
C VAL A 111 -16.25 -6.74 14.06
N GLY A 112 -15.27 -7.14 14.87
CA GLY A 112 -14.14 -8.00 14.47
C GLY A 112 -13.11 -7.31 13.57
N LEU A 113 -13.05 -5.97 13.57
CA LEU A 113 -12.04 -5.21 12.82
C LEU A 113 -10.69 -5.16 13.55
N THR A 114 -10.69 -5.27 14.87
CA THR A 114 -9.49 -5.33 15.70
C THR A 114 -9.59 -6.45 16.73
N ASP A 115 -8.46 -6.83 17.31
CA ASP A 115 -8.42 -7.62 18.54
C ASP A 115 -8.79 -6.79 19.78
N GLU A 116 -8.79 -7.43 20.95
CA GLU A 116 -9.12 -6.80 22.24
C GLU A 116 -8.13 -5.70 22.65
N GLU A 117 -6.89 -5.76 22.16
CA GLU A 117 -5.85 -4.78 22.42
C GLU A 117 -6.02 -3.54 21.52
N GLY A 118 -6.83 -3.66 20.46
CA GLY A 118 -7.07 -2.63 19.44
C GLY A 118 -6.13 -2.72 18.25
N ARG A 119 -5.46 -3.87 18.05
CA ARG A 119 -4.60 -4.12 16.88
C ARG A 119 -5.41 -4.71 15.75
N TYR A 120 -5.02 -4.42 14.52
CA TYR A 120 -5.64 -5.05 13.34
C TYR A 120 -5.50 -6.57 13.40
N THR A 121 -6.58 -7.26 13.04
CA THR A 121 -6.59 -8.71 12.88
C THR A 121 -5.80 -9.11 11.63
N GLU A 122 -5.53 -10.40 11.44
CA GLU A 122 -4.92 -10.89 10.21
C GLU A 122 -5.72 -10.50 8.95
N GLU A 123 -7.05 -10.50 9.05
CA GLU A 123 -7.94 -10.16 7.93
C GLU A 123 -7.97 -8.65 7.65
N THR A 124 -7.78 -7.82 8.66
CA THR A 124 -7.88 -6.35 8.55
C THR A 124 -6.53 -5.65 8.48
N ASN A 125 -5.42 -6.37 8.64
CA ASN A 125 -4.06 -5.87 8.48
C ASN A 125 -3.65 -5.75 7.00
N THR A 126 -4.58 -5.34 6.14
CA THR A 126 -4.44 -5.36 4.68
C THR A 126 -3.36 -4.41 4.20
N GLU A 127 -3.18 -3.24 4.83
CA GLU A 127 -2.16 -2.26 4.44
C GLU A 127 -0.73 -2.82 4.55
N ASN A 128 -0.43 -3.51 5.65
CA ASN A 128 0.88 -4.15 5.83
C ASN A 128 1.07 -5.31 4.84
N GLN A 129 0.05 -6.12 4.61
CA GLN A 129 0.09 -7.19 3.60
C GLN A 129 0.34 -6.62 2.19
N LEU A 130 -0.30 -5.51 1.85
CA LEU A 130 -0.11 -4.78 0.60
C LEU A 130 1.33 -4.30 0.43
N LYS A 131 1.87 -3.71 1.50
CA LYS A 131 3.27 -3.25 1.54
C LYS A 131 4.26 -4.40 1.36
N ASP A 132 3.99 -5.55 1.96
CA ASP A 132 4.82 -6.74 1.83
C ASP A 132 4.80 -7.31 0.40
N ILE A 133 3.62 -7.36 -0.24
CA ILE A 133 3.51 -7.79 -1.65
C ILE A 133 4.24 -6.78 -2.56
N LYS A 134 4.06 -5.47 -2.33
CA LYS A 134 4.76 -4.41 -3.08
C LYS A 134 6.27 -4.57 -3.00
N GLU A 135 6.79 -4.84 -1.82
CA GLU A 135 8.23 -5.04 -1.58
C GLU A 135 8.75 -6.26 -2.36
N LYS A 136 8.02 -7.38 -2.39
CA LYS A 136 8.39 -8.56 -3.18
C LYS A 136 8.44 -8.24 -4.68
N LEU A 137 7.45 -7.52 -5.19
CA LEU A 137 7.42 -7.06 -6.59
C LEU A 137 8.62 -6.16 -6.92
N ILE A 138 8.94 -5.19 -6.06
CA ILE A 138 10.11 -4.32 -6.24
C ILE A 138 11.41 -5.13 -6.27
N ARG A 139 11.59 -6.13 -5.39
CA ARG A 139 12.77 -6.99 -5.40
C ARG A 139 12.89 -7.76 -6.71
N LEU A 140 11.79 -8.41 -7.13
CA LEU A 140 11.73 -9.15 -8.39
C LEU A 140 12.11 -8.29 -9.59
N SER A 141 11.74 -7.00 -9.59
CA SER A 141 12.07 -6.08 -10.68
C SER A 141 13.59 -5.91 -10.91
N VAL A 142 14.40 -6.05 -9.85
CA VAL A 142 15.86 -5.98 -9.92
C VAL A 142 16.46 -7.35 -10.18
N GLU A 143 15.89 -8.41 -9.60
CA GLU A 143 16.36 -9.79 -9.77
C GLU A 143 16.28 -10.28 -11.21
N ILE A 144 15.28 -9.83 -11.98
CA ILE A 144 15.14 -10.17 -13.41
C ILE A 144 16.10 -9.41 -14.32
N LEU A 145 16.87 -8.45 -13.80
CA LEU A 145 17.91 -7.76 -14.57
C LEU A 145 19.15 -8.65 -14.70
N PRO A 146 19.76 -8.75 -15.90
CA PRO A 146 21.05 -9.45 -16.06
C PRO A 146 22.14 -8.89 -15.15
N GLU A 147 23.10 -9.71 -14.71
CA GLU A 147 24.18 -9.30 -13.80
C GLU A 147 25.03 -8.13 -14.31
N ASP A 148 25.21 -8.05 -15.63
CA ASP A 148 25.96 -6.98 -16.30
C ASP A 148 25.07 -5.77 -16.67
N PHE A 149 23.83 -5.72 -16.16
CA PHE A 149 22.97 -4.56 -16.33
C PHE A 149 23.63 -3.32 -15.69
N PRO A 150 23.72 -2.18 -16.42
CA PRO A 150 24.38 -0.99 -15.90
C PRO A 150 23.79 -0.55 -14.56
N ASN A 151 24.66 -0.40 -13.55
CA ASN A 151 24.29 0.04 -12.20
C ASN A 151 23.32 -0.91 -11.45
N LYS A 152 23.22 -2.20 -11.81
CA LYS A 152 22.39 -3.18 -11.06
C LYS A 152 22.67 -3.15 -9.55
N LYS A 153 23.95 -3.10 -9.17
CA LYS A 153 24.33 -3.05 -7.75
C LYS A 153 23.78 -1.82 -7.01
N LEU A 154 23.72 -0.68 -7.69
CA LEU A 154 23.14 0.54 -7.14
C LEU A 154 21.61 0.41 -6.96
N LEU A 155 20.94 -0.36 -7.83
CA LEU A 155 19.51 -0.66 -7.69
C LEU A 155 19.25 -1.63 -6.52
N GLU A 156 20.11 -2.64 -6.34
CA GLU A 156 20.09 -3.55 -5.17
C GLU A 156 20.27 -2.76 -3.86
N ASP A 157 21.27 -1.88 -3.80
CA ASP A 157 21.50 -1.06 -2.62
C ASP A 157 20.31 -0.11 -2.38
N ALA A 158 19.69 0.44 -3.44
CA ALA A 158 18.53 1.31 -3.31
C ALA A 158 17.27 0.63 -2.75
N ILE A 159 17.13 -0.69 -2.91
CA ILE A 159 16.03 -1.47 -2.32
C ILE A 159 16.33 -1.88 -0.87
N GLU A 160 17.60 -2.11 -0.51
CA GLU A 160 18.04 -2.49 0.84
C GLU A 160 18.10 -1.30 1.80
N TYR A 161 18.66 -0.16 1.36
CA TYR A 161 18.85 1.03 2.19
C TYR A 161 17.62 1.94 2.19
N LYS A 162 16.61 1.56 3.00
CA LYS A 162 15.33 2.28 3.19
C LYS A 162 15.44 3.72 3.75
N GLY A 163 16.64 4.15 4.17
CA GLY A 163 16.90 5.49 4.72
C GLY A 163 17.23 6.57 3.68
N CYS A 164 17.61 6.19 2.46
CA CYS A 164 17.80 7.14 1.37
C CYS A 164 16.45 7.46 0.71
N GLN A 165 16.29 8.66 0.16
CA GLN A 165 15.13 9.07 -0.64
C GLN A 165 15.05 8.33 -2.00
N SER A 166 15.20 7.00 -2.00
CA SER A 166 14.99 6.16 -3.17
C SER A 166 13.51 5.87 -3.43
N TYR A 167 12.58 6.55 -2.74
CA TYR A 167 11.13 6.40 -2.94
C TYR A 167 10.75 6.46 -4.42
N LYS A 168 11.23 7.48 -5.14
CA LYS A 168 10.97 7.61 -6.59
C LYS A 168 11.50 6.41 -7.37
N THR A 169 12.72 5.95 -7.09
CA THR A 169 13.30 4.76 -7.74
C THR A 169 12.48 3.51 -7.46
N ARG A 170 12.07 3.31 -6.21
CA ARG A 170 11.26 2.17 -5.78
C ARG A 170 9.89 2.17 -6.44
N GLU A 171 9.24 3.33 -6.56
CA GLU A 171 7.99 3.47 -7.33
C GLU A 171 8.20 3.18 -8.82
N THR A 172 9.27 3.69 -9.43
CA THR A 172 9.59 3.36 -10.84
C THR A 172 9.80 1.86 -11.05
N LEU A 173 10.53 1.20 -10.15
CA LEU A 173 10.76 -0.24 -10.18
C LEU A 173 9.45 -1.04 -10.01
N PHE A 174 8.60 -0.59 -9.10
CA PHE A 174 7.26 -1.15 -8.91
C PHE A 174 6.39 -1.00 -10.17
N GLU A 175 6.31 0.21 -10.75
CA GLU A 175 5.57 0.43 -11.99
C GLU A 175 6.09 -0.40 -13.15
N PHE A 176 7.41 -0.57 -13.25
CA PHE A 176 8.03 -1.39 -14.26
C PHE A 176 7.59 -2.84 -14.14
N VAL A 177 7.71 -3.45 -12.96
CA VAL A 177 7.31 -4.86 -12.76
C VAL A 177 5.81 -5.05 -12.94
N MET A 178 4.97 -4.06 -12.57
CA MET A 178 3.52 -4.11 -12.81
C MET A 178 3.13 -4.06 -14.30
N LYS A 179 4.03 -3.59 -15.17
CA LYS A 179 3.81 -3.51 -16.63
C LYS A 179 4.33 -4.73 -17.38
N LEU A 180 5.08 -5.64 -16.73
CA LEU A 180 5.53 -6.88 -17.34
C LEU A 180 4.34 -7.84 -17.50
N ARG A 181 4.07 -8.25 -18.75
CA ARG A 181 2.98 -9.17 -19.14
C ARG A 181 3.50 -10.24 -20.10
#